data_AF-A0A061A8G4-F1
#
_entry.id   AF-A0A061A8G4-F1
#
_cell.length_a   1.000
_cell.length_b   1.000
_cell.length_c   1.000
_cell.angle_alpha   90.00
_cell.angle_beta   90.00
_cell.angle_gamma   90.00
#
_symmetry.space_group_name_H-M   'P 1'
#
loop_
_entity.id
_entity.type
_entity.pdbx_description
1 polymer ?
#
loop_
_entity_poly.entity_id
_entity_poly.type
_entity_poly.pdbx_seq_one_letter_code
_entity_poly.pdbx_strand_id
1 'polypeptide(L)'
;MPMMQWLYFDALECLSEEEGGAMLTEEDCAPRNSRYDGQIAVFGSQLQEELAKQRYFLVGAGAIGCELLKNFAMIGLAGGEGEVIVTDMDTIEKSNLNRQFLFRPWDVTKMKSETAAAAVKQMNPSIRITGHQNRVGPETERVYDDDFFESLHGVANALDNVDARKTHF
;
A
#
# COMPACT_ATOMS: atom_id res chain seq x y z
N MET A 1 -21.14 -6.82 21.90
CA MET A 1 -20.56 -6.97 23.26
C MET A 1 -19.30 -6.12 23.29
N PRO A 2 -19.15 -5.18 24.22
CA PRO A 2 -17.93 -4.40 24.32
C PRO A 2 -16.78 -5.28 24.83
N MET A 3 -15.53 -4.91 24.53
CA MET A 3 -14.40 -5.50 25.22
C MET A 3 -14.44 -5.14 26.70
N MET A 4 -14.33 -6.14 27.58
CA MET A 4 -14.22 -5.95 29.02
C MET A 4 -13.18 -6.92 29.60
N GLN A 5 -12.12 -6.49 30.28
CA GLN A 5 -11.73 -5.11 30.64
C GLN A 5 -10.52 -4.59 29.87
N TRP A 6 -9.57 -5.47 29.56
CA TRP A 6 -8.27 -5.09 29.01
C TRP A 6 -8.05 -5.81 27.69
N LEU A 7 -7.47 -5.11 26.72
CA LEU A 7 -6.90 -5.69 25.51
C LEU A 7 -5.44 -5.26 25.42
N TYR A 8 -4.55 -6.23 25.48
CA TYR A 8 -3.16 -6.08 25.12
C TYR A 8 -2.95 -6.73 23.76
N PHE A 9 -2.21 -6.07 22.88
CA PHE A 9 -1.85 -6.55 21.57
C PHE A 9 -0.41 -6.12 21.28
N ASP A 10 0.36 -7.05 20.77
CA ASP A 10 1.70 -6.81 20.25
C ASP A 10 1.87 -7.54 18.91
N ALA A 11 2.84 -7.08 18.14
CA ALA A 11 3.25 -7.65 16.87
C ALA A 11 4.79 -7.64 16.83
N LEU A 12 5.40 -8.21 17.88
CA LEU A 12 6.85 -8.20 18.06
C LEU A 12 7.58 -8.98 16.95
N GLU A 13 6.89 -9.92 16.31
CA GLU A 13 7.37 -10.71 15.17
C GLU A 13 7.62 -9.85 13.92
N CYS A 14 7.16 -8.59 13.89
CA CYS A 14 7.50 -7.65 12.83
C CYS A 14 8.92 -7.08 12.96
N LEU A 15 9.57 -7.26 14.12
CA LEU A 15 10.98 -6.93 14.28
C LEU A 15 11.83 -8.00 13.59
N SER A 16 12.98 -7.62 13.04
CA SER A 16 13.86 -8.57 12.37
C SER A 16 14.37 -9.63 13.35
N GLU A 17 13.95 -10.88 13.17
CA GLU A 17 14.52 -12.05 13.85
C GLU A 17 15.74 -12.52 13.03
N GLU A 18 16.94 -12.45 13.58
CA GLU A 18 18.13 -12.91 12.84
C GLU A 18 18.25 -14.43 12.79
N GLU A 19 18.47 -14.95 11.59
CA GLU A 19 19.71 -15.65 11.28
C GLU A 19 20.49 -14.85 10.20
N GLY A 20 21.11 -13.71 10.57
CA GLY A 20 22.14 -13.03 9.76
C GLY A 20 21.96 -11.55 9.34
N GLY A 21 20.91 -10.83 9.77
CA GLY A 21 20.79 -9.36 9.61
C GLY A 21 20.99 -8.53 10.91
N ALA A 22 22.11 -7.83 11.06
CA ALA A 22 22.57 -7.14 12.27
C ALA A 22 21.46 -6.63 13.24
N MET A 23 21.59 -6.95 14.54
CA MET A 23 20.78 -6.34 15.61
C MET A 23 20.66 -4.82 15.46
N LEU A 24 19.42 -4.31 15.56
CA LEU A 24 19.14 -2.87 15.55
C LEU A 24 19.93 -2.15 16.65
N THR A 25 20.67 -1.11 16.28
CA THR A 25 21.44 -0.28 17.20
C THR A 25 20.72 1.04 17.53
N GLU A 26 21.17 1.72 18.59
CA GLU A 26 20.68 3.08 18.90
C GLU A 26 20.90 4.06 17.74
N GLU A 27 21.96 3.88 16.95
CA GLU A 27 22.26 4.71 15.78
C GLU A 27 21.29 4.45 14.61
N ASP A 28 20.92 3.19 14.38
CA ASP A 28 19.96 2.82 13.33
C ASP A 28 18.59 3.46 13.58
N CYS A 29 18.17 3.51 14.85
CA CYS A 29 16.90 4.03 15.31
C CYS A 29 16.93 5.54 15.67
N ALA A 30 18.08 6.21 15.54
CA ALA A 30 18.20 7.62 15.85
C ALA A 30 17.36 8.50 14.89
N PRO A 31 16.73 9.59 15.39
CA PRO A 31 15.95 10.50 14.55
C PRO A 31 16.75 11.08 13.39
N ARG A 32 16.12 11.19 12.22
CA ARG A 32 16.75 11.69 10.98
C ARG A 32 16.16 13.02 10.51
N ASN A 33 15.32 13.67 11.34
CA ASN A 33 14.56 14.85 10.98
C ASN A 33 13.68 14.58 9.75
N SER A 34 13.06 13.40 9.74
CA SER A 34 12.21 12.89 8.67
C SER A 34 10.79 12.70 9.17
N ARG A 35 9.82 12.74 8.27
CA ARG A 35 8.42 12.37 8.58
C ARG A 35 8.27 10.93 9.09
N TYR A 36 9.29 10.09 8.87
CA TYR A 36 9.30 8.68 9.28
C TYR A 36 10.03 8.43 10.60
N ASP A 37 10.45 9.46 11.36
CA ASP A 37 11.21 9.29 12.60
C ASP A 37 10.50 8.36 13.62
N GLY A 38 9.16 8.39 13.68
CA GLY A 38 8.40 7.47 14.54
C GLY A 38 8.44 6.01 14.11
N GLN A 39 8.62 5.72 12.81
CA GLN A 39 8.78 4.37 12.28
C GLN A 39 10.25 3.92 12.38
N ILE A 40 11.19 4.82 12.09
CA ILE A 40 12.64 4.59 12.21
C ILE A 40 13.02 4.24 13.65
N ALA A 41 12.39 4.86 14.64
CA ALA A 41 12.65 4.56 16.05
C ALA A 41 12.38 3.09 16.45
N VAL A 42 11.58 2.36 15.66
CA VAL A 42 11.23 0.95 15.91
C VAL A 42 11.97 0.01 14.98
N PHE A 43 12.03 0.34 13.68
CA PHE A 43 12.52 -0.57 12.65
C PHE A 43 13.90 -0.19 12.07
N GLY A 44 14.46 0.94 12.48
CA GLY A 44 15.70 1.48 11.96
C GLY A 44 15.57 2.18 10.60
N SER A 45 16.57 2.99 10.30
CA SER A 45 16.66 3.76 9.04
C SER A 45 16.89 2.87 7.82
N GLN A 46 17.58 1.74 7.99
CA GLN A 46 17.86 0.79 6.90
C GLN A 46 16.55 0.22 6.30
N LEU A 47 15.61 -0.23 7.15
CA LEU A 47 14.32 -0.71 6.65
C LEU A 47 13.54 0.41 5.96
N GLN A 48 13.62 1.64 6.46
CA GLN A 48 12.96 2.79 5.84
C GLN A 48 13.46 3.07 4.41
N GLU A 49 14.77 2.90 4.17
CA GLU A 49 15.37 2.99 2.84
C GLU A 49 14.89 1.86 1.92
N GLU A 50 14.81 0.64 2.44
CA GLU A 50 14.31 -0.51 1.68
C GLU A 50 12.83 -0.34 1.30
N LEU A 51 11.99 0.17 2.20
CA LEU A 51 10.59 0.52 1.92
C LEU A 51 10.47 1.52 0.76
N ALA A 52 11.35 2.52 0.71
CA ALA A 52 11.33 3.55 -0.33
C ALA A 52 11.63 3.01 -1.74
N LYS A 53 12.35 1.88 -1.83
CA LYS A 53 12.69 1.19 -3.08
C LYS A 53 11.64 0.18 -3.54
N GLN A 54 10.62 -0.09 -2.72
CA GLN A 54 9.68 -1.17 -3.01
C GLN A 54 8.80 -0.90 -4.23
N ARG A 55 8.58 -1.94 -5.04
CA ARG A 55 7.64 -1.93 -6.17
C ARG A 55 6.47 -2.87 -5.89
N TYR A 56 5.29 -2.31 -5.71
CA TYR A 56 4.09 -3.06 -5.31
C TYR A 56 2.94 -2.88 -6.29
N PHE A 57 2.27 -3.97 -6.60
CA PHE A 57 1.01 -3.95 -7.33
C PHE A 57 -0.17 -4.15 -6.39
N LEU A 58 -1.07 -3.17 -6.33
CA LEU A 58 -2.30 -3.21 -5.56
C LEU A 58 -3.49 -3.48 -6.49
N VAL A 59 -4.14 -4.63 -6.28
CA VAL A 59 -5.30 -5.04 -7.07
C VAL A 59 -6.59 -4.68 -6.33
N GLY A 60 -7.21 -3.58 -6.73
CA GLY A 60 -8.44 -3.02 -6.16
C GLY A 60 -8.21 -1.73 -5.37
N ALA A 61 -9.05 -0.73 -5.62
CA ALA A 61 -9.09 0.58 -4.97
C ALA A 61 -10.41 0.79 -4.19
N GLY A 62 -11.01 -0.32 -3.72
CA GLY A 62 -12.17 -0.33 -2.84
C GLY A 62 -11.84 0.02 -1.39
N ALA A 63 -12.65 -0.43 -0.43
CA ALA A 63 -12.48 -0.06 0.99
C ALA A 63 -11.10 -0.48 1.55
N ILE A 64 -10.69 -1.73 1.30
CA ILE A 64 -9.38 -2.25 1.70
C ILE A 64 -8.27 -1.52 0.94
N GLY A 65 -8.47 -1.27 -0.36
CA GLY A 65 -7.49 -0.56 -1.20
C GLY A 65 -7.20 0.85 -0.67
N CYS A 66 -8.24 1.60 -0.26
CA CYS A 66 -8.07 2.92 0.35
C CYS A 66 -7.25 2.89 1.64
N GLU A 67 -7.49 1.91 2.52
CA GLU A 67 -6.72 1.75 3.76
C GLU A 67 -5.27 1.34 3.49
N LEU A 68 -5.06 0.38 2.57
CA LEU A 68 -3.71 -0.06 2.17
C LEU A 68 -2.91 1.09 1.56
N LEU A 69 -3.49 1.86 0.66
CA LEU A 69 -2.80 2.99 0.04
C LEU A 69 -2.43 4.08 1.04
N LYS A 70 -3.33 4.39 2.00
CA LYS A 70 -2.99 5.29 3.11
C LYS A 70 -1.85 4.72 3.95
N ASN A 71 -1.86 3.42 4.26
CA ASN A 71 -0.78 2.78 5.00
C ASN A 71 0.54 2.82 4.20
N PHE A 72 0.54 2.51 2.91
CA PHE A 72 1.72 2.61 2.03
C PHE A 72 2.30 4.03 2.03
N ALA A 73 1.44 5.05 1.94
CA ALA A 73 1.84 6.45 2.03
C ALA A 73 2.53 6.77 3.36
N MET A 74 1.98 6.32 4.48
CA MET A 74 2.49 6.64 5.81
C MET A 74 3.76 5.86 6.17
N ILE A 75 3.86 4.61 5.73
CA ILE A 75 5.04 3.74 5.90
C ILE A 75 6.20 4.18 4.98
N GLY A 76 5.92 4.97 3.94
CA GLY A 76 6.92 5.45 2.99
C GLY A 76 7.29 4.43 1.92
N LEU A 77 6.39 3.47 1.65
CA LEU A 77 6.53 2.52 0.55
C LEU A 77 6.63 3.28 -0.78
N ALA A 78 7.58 2.93 -1.64
CA ALA A 78 7.80 3.61 -2.92
C ALA A 78 8.04 5.13 -2.79
N GLY A 79 8.56 5.58 -1.65
CA GLY A 79 8.90 6.98 -1.38
C GLY A 79 10.19 7.48 -2.07
N GLY A 80 10.86 6.63 -2.84
CA GLY A 80 12.14 6.92 -3.52
C GLY A 80 12.16 6.33 -4.93
N GLU A 81 13.00 5.32 -5.18
CA GLU A 81 13.14 4.70 -6.51
C GLU A 81 12.04 3.66 -6.83
N GLY A 82 11.23 3.28 -5.84
CA GLY A 82 10.13 2.33 -5.99
C GLY A 82 8.91 2.86 -6.76
N GLU A 83 7.84 2.06 -6.77
CA GLU A 83 6.56 2.41 -7.42
C GLU A 83 5.39 1.61 -6.84
N VAL A 84 4.26 2.27 -6.61
CA VAL A 84 2.97 1.59 -6.38
C VAL A 84 2.14 1.68 -7.65
N ILE A 85 1.69 0.55 -8.15
CA ILE A 85 0.72 0.48 -9.25
C ILE A 85 -0.59 0.03 -8.64
N VAL A 86 -1.65 0.83 -8.74
CA VAL A 86 -2.99 0.44 -8.27
C VAL A 86 -3.92 0.31 -9.46
N THR A 87 -4.60 -0.83 -9.58
CA THR A 87 -5.61 -1.04 -10.63
C THR A 87 -6.99 -1.27 -10.07
N ASP A 88 -7.98 -0.62 -10.66
CA ASP A 88 -9.40 -0.84 -10.39
C ASP A 88 -10.20 -0.36 -11.61
N MET A 89 -11.10 -1.21 -12.12
CA MET A 89 -11.90 -0.89 -13.29
C MET A 89 -13.16 -0.08 -12.97
N ASP A 90 -13.49 0.08 -11.69
CA ASP A 90 -14.72 0.72 -11.26
C ASP A 90 -14.58 2.24 -11.14
N THR A 91 -15.69 2.92 -11.39
CA THR A 91 -15.88 4.32 -11.02
C THR A 91 -16.39 4.45 -9.58
N ILE A 92 -16.21 5.64 -8.99
CA ILE A 92 -16.69 5.98 -7.65
C ILE A 92 -18.20 6.20 -7.66
N GLU A 93 -18.89 5.52 -6.73
CA GLU A 93 -20.31 5.72 -6.45
C GLU A 93 -20.55 6.41 -5.10
N LYS A 94 -21.72 7.06 -4.95
CA LYS A 94 -22.12 7.66 -3.67
C LYS A 94 -22.15 6.65 -2.52
N SER A 95 -22.52 5.40 -2.81
CA SER A 95 -22.57 4.29 -1.85
C SER A 95 -21.18 3.89 -1.32
N ASN A 96 -20.10 4.26 -2.04
CA ASN A 96 -18.73 3.92 -1.67
C ASN A 96 -18.16 4.85 -0.58
N LEU A 97 -18.64 6.10 -0.54
CA LEU A 97 -18.11 7.18 0.30
C LEU A 97 -18.22 6.89 1.81
N ASN A 98 -19.06 5.93 2.22
CA ASN A 98 -19.19 5.54 3.63
C ASN A 98 -17.99 4.76 4.16
N ARG A 99 -17.14 4.20 3.27
CA ARG A 99 -16.03 3.30 3.64
C ARG A 99 -14.77 3.45 2.78
N GLN A 100 -14.81 4.27 1.73
CA GLN A 100 -13.68 4.56 0.84
C GLN A 100 -13.28 6.02 1.01
N PHE A 101 -12.64 6.32 2.15
CA PHE A 101 -12.42 7.68 2.63
C PHE A 101 -11.42 8.51 1.80
N LEU A 102 -10.72 7.90 0.83
CA LEU A 102 -9.90 8.64 -0.13
C LEU A 102 -10.76 9.43 -1.13
N PHE A 103 -12.04 9.09 -1.27
CA PHE A 103 -12.95 9.71 -2.23
C PHE A 103 -13.83 10.77 -1.58
N ARG A 104 -14.28 11.73 -2.38
CA ARG A 104 -15.18 12.80 -1.95
C ARG A 104 -16.45 12.80 -2.80
N PRO A 105 -17.53 13.48 -2.34
CA PRO A 105 -18.77 13.60 -3.12
C PRO A 105 -18.57 14.15 -4.54
N TRP A 106 -17.57 15.01 -4.76
CA TRP A 106 -17.22 15.57 -6.07
C TRP A 106 -16.37 14.63 -6.95
N ASP A 107 -16.00 13.45 -6.45
CA ASP A 107 -15.27 12.44 -7.21
C ASP A 107 -16.17 11.35 -7.78
N VAL A 108 -17.49 11.38 -7.50
CA VAL A 108 -18.45 10.44 -8.07
C VAL A 108 -18.35 10.47 -9.60
N THR A 109 -18.41 9.28 -10.22
CA THR A 109 -18.14 8.99 -11.66
C THR A 109 -16.68 9.00 -12.11
N LYS A 110 -15.72 9.47 -11.29
CA LYS A 110 -14.29 9.32 -11.58
C LYS A 110 -13.81 7.90 -11.29
N MET A 111 -12.69 7.52 -11.89
CA MET A 111 -12.06 6.22 -11.66
C MET A 111 -11.49 6.12 -10.25
N LYS A 112 -11.75 5.00 -9.58
CA LYS A 112 -11.28 4.78 -8.19
C LYS A 112 -9.77 4.81 -8.09
N SER A 113 -9.07 4.09 -8.96
CA SER A 113 -7.60 3.96 -8.94
C SER A 113 -6.88 5.29 -9.12
N GLU A 114 -7.25 6.08 -10.13
CA GLU A 114 -6.65 7.40 -10.39
C GLU A 114 -6.95 8.39 -9.27
N THR A 115 -8.20 8.45 -8.80
CA THR A 115 -8.60 9.34 -7.71
C THR A 115 -7.87 8.98 -6.41
N ALA A 116 -7.73 7.68 -6.12
CA ALA A 116 -7.01 7.20 -4.94
C ALA A 116 -5.52 7.56 -5.02
N ALA A 117 -4.89 7.35 -6.18
CA ALA A 117 -3.50 7.72 -6.41
C ALA A 117 -3.26 9.22 -6.21
N ALA A 118 -4.17 10.08 -6.71
CA ALA A 118 -4.10 11.52 -6.51
C ALA A 118 -4.25 11.92 -5.04
N ALA A 119 -5.21 11.32 -4.32
CA ALA A 119 -5.42 11.58 -2.90
C ALA A 119 -4.19 11.17 -2.05
N VAL A 120 -3.58 10.03 -2.37
CA VAL A 120 -2.42 9.48 -1.67
C VAL A 120 -1.16 10.33 -1.90
N LYS A 121 -0.97 10.85 -3.12
CA LYS A 121 0.11 11.83 -3.40
C LYS A 121 0.00 13.11 -2.55
N GLN A 122 -1.21 13.52 -2.16
CA GLN A 122 -1.38 14.65 -1.24
C GLN A 122 -0.98 14.29 0.20
N MET A 123 -1.20 13.04 0.63
CA MET A 123 -0.78 12.55 1.94
C MET A 123 0.74 12.40 2.04
N ASN A 124 1.35 11.91 0.95
CA ASN A 124 2.79 11.79 0.85
C ASN A 124 3.28 12.16 -0.55
N PRO A 125 3.82 13.38 -0.74
CA PRO A 125 4.34 13.79 -2.04
C PRO A 125 5.50 12.95 -2.57
N SER A 126 6.22 12.22 -1.70
CA SER A 126 7.33 11.38 -2.13
C SER A 126 6.88 10.04 -2.72
N ILE A 127 5.62 9.62 -2.51
CA ILE A 127 5.14 8.34 -3.02
C ILE A 127 5.03 8.37 -4.54
N ARG A 128 5.68 7.41 -5.20
CA ARG A 128 5.52 7.18 -6.62
C ARG A 128 4.38 6.20 -6.83
N ILE A 129 3.27 6.71 -7.34
CA ILE A 129 2.05 5.92 -7.56
C ILE A 129 1.40 6.22 -8.91
N THR A 130 0.95 5.16 -9.56
CA THR A 130 0.30 5.15 -10.88
C THR A 130 -1.04 4.40 -10.78
N GLY A 131 -2.11 5.01 -11.30
CA GLY A 131 -3.46 4.43 -11.32
C GLY A 131 -3.78 3.80 -12.67
N HIS A 132 -4.05 2.51 -12.69
CA HIS A 132 -4.53 1.76 -13.86
C HIS A 132 -6.03 1.50 -13.76
N GLN A 133 -6.70 1.32 -14.89
CA GLN A 133 -8.15 1.13 -14.98
C GLN A 133 -8.52 -0.29 -15.45
N ASN A 134 -7.54 -1.20 -15.42
CA ASN A 134 -7.67 -2.52 -16.03
C ASN A 134 -8.30 -3.50 -15.03
N ARG A 135 -9.23 -4.32 -15.52
CA ARG A 135 -9.68 -5.51 -14.78
C ARG A 135 -8.58 -6.57 -14.86
N VAL A 136 -8.02 -6.95 -13.73
CA VAL A 136 -7.06 -8.05 -13.66
C VAL A 136 -7.73 -9.36 -14.10
N GLY A 137 -7.13 -10.06 -15.05
CA GLY A 137 -7.60 -11.32 -15.62
C GLY A 137 -6.94 -11.61 -16.98
N PRO A 138 -7.30 -12.73 -17.63
CA PRO A 138 -6.64 -13.17 -18.88
C PRO A 138 -6.65 -12.12 -20.01
N GLU A 139 -7.69 -11.29 -20.06
CA GLU A 139 -7.84 -10.22 -21.05
C GLU A 139 -6.78 -9.11 -20.91
N THR A 140 -6.12 -9.00 -19.75
CA THR A 140 -5.16 -7.93 -19.42
C THR A 140 -3.74 -8.44 -19.20
N GLU A 141 -3.45 -9.72 -19.49
CA GLU A 141 -2.09 -10.30 -19.44
C GLU A 141 -1.09 -9.57 -20.35
N ARG A 142 -1.55 -8.95 -21.44
CA ARG A 142 -0.67 -8.12 -22.29
C ARG A 142 -0.24 -6.80 -21.63
N VAL A 143 -0.94 -6.38 -20.59
CA VAL A 143 -0.61 -5.18 -19.80
C VAL A 143 0.18 -5.58 -18.55
N TYR A 144 -0.19 -6.71 -17.96
CA TYR A 144 0.45 -7.31 -16.79
C TYR A 144 1.14 -8.60 -17.21
N ASP A 145 2.17 -8.45 -18.03
CA ASP A 145 2.97 -9.55 -18.59
C ASP A 145 4.06 -10.00 -17.60
N ASP A 146 4.88 -10.96 -18.04
CA ASP A 146 5.99 -11.49 -17.24
C ASP A 146 6.95 -10.38 -16.80
N ASP A 147 7.31 -9.47 -17.71
CA ASP A 147 8.19 -8.32 -17.41
C ASP A 147 7.59 -7.43 -16.32
N PHE A 148 6.27 -7.20 -16.36
CA PHE A 148 5.58 -6.46 -15.30
C PHE A 148 5.74 -7.17 -13.94
N PHE A 149 5.42 -8.47 -13.86
CA PHE A 149 5.45 -9.21 -12.59
C PHE A 149 6.86 -9.45 -12.05
N GLU A 150 7.83 -9.76 -12.91
CA GLU A 150 9.24 -9.94 -12.53
C GLU A 150 9.83 -8.67 -11.91
N SER A 151 9.30 -7.52 -12.27
CA SER A 151 9.77 -6.23 -11.80
C SER A 151 9.18 -5.79 -10.44
N LEU A 152 8.23 -6.56 -9.90
CA LEU A 152 7.57 -6.28 -8.61
C LEU A 152 8.30 -6.98 -7.45
N HIS A 153 8.24 -6.36 -6.28
CA HIS A 153 8.63 -7.01 -5.02
C HIS A 153 7.43 -7.65 -4.31
N GLY A 154 6.20 -7.26 -4.65
CA GLY A 154 5.01 -7.85 -4.07
C GLY A 154 3.70 -7.42 -4.71
N VAL A 155 2.67 -8.21 -4.42
CA VAL A 155 1.28 -7.94 -4.81
C VAL A 155 0.41 -7.89 -3.56
N ALA A 156 -0.46 -6.89 -3.47
CA ALA A 156 -1.46 -6.76 -2.42
C ALA A 156 -2.86 -6.85 -3.03
N ASN A 157 -3.68 -7.78 -2.53
CA ASN A 157 -5.05 -7.96 -3.01
C ASN A 157 -6.05 -7.18 -2.14
N ALA A 158 -6.90 -6.39 -2.78
CA ALA A 158 -8.01 -5.63 -2.19
C ALA A 158 -9.35 -5.90 -2.92
N LEU A 159 -9.47 -7.10 -3.48
CA LEU A 159 -10.62 -7.58 -4.24
C LEU A 159 -11.77 -7.98 -3.31
N ASP A 160 -13.00 -7.92 -3.81
CA ASP A 160 -14.23 -8.28 -3.09
C ASP A 160 -14.79 -9.66 -3.46
N ASN A 161 -14.44 -10.20 -4.63
CA ASN A 161 -14.93 -11.47 -5.14
C ASN A 161 -13.86 -12.58 -5.13
N VAL A 162 -14.30 -13.83 -5.02
CA VAL A 162 -13.42 -15.01 -4.89
C VAL A 162 -12.73 -15.34 -6.22
N ASP A 163 -13.40 -15.13 -7.35
CA ASP A 163 -12.87 -15.49 -8.67
C ASP A 163 -11.64 -14.65 -9.04
N ALA A 164 -11.68 -13.35 -8.78
CA ALA A 164 -10.52 -12.48 -8.97
C ALA A 164 -9.37 -12.84 -8.02
N ARG A 165 -9.66 -13.35 -6.81
CA ARG A 165 -8.61 -13.83 -5.88
C ARG A 165 -7.98 -15.16 -6.33
N LYS A 166 -8.71 -15.97 -7.11
CA LYS A 166 -8.24 -17.24 -7.69
C LYS A 166 -7.56 -17.07 -9.04
N THR A 167 -7.56 -15.86 -9.59
CA THR A 167 -6.83 -15.61 -10.84
C THR A 167 -5.36 -15.87 -10.56
N HIS A 168 -4.85 -16.95 -11.16
CA HIS A 168 -3.45 -17.30 -11.10
C HIS A 168 -2.70 -16.35 -12.02
N PHE A 169 -1.68 -15.70 -11.45
CA PHE A 169 -0.67 -14.94 -12.17
C PHE A 169 0.42 -15.92 -12.61
#